data_AF-A0A2S8BHJ5-F1
#
_entry.id   AF-A0A2S8BHJ5-F1
#
_cell.length_a   1.000
_cell.length_b   1.000
_cell.length_c   1.000
_cell.angle_alpha   90.00
_cell.angle_beta   90.00
_cell.angle_gamma   90.00
#
_symmetry.space_group_name_H-M   'P 1'
#
loop_
_entity.id
_entity.type
_entity.pdbx_description
1 polymer ?
#
loop_
_entity_poly.entity_id
_entity_poly.type
_entity_poly.pdbx_seq_one_letter_code
_entity_poly.pdbx_strand_id
1 'polypeptide(L)'
;MDRDEWFMTPQTVNAYYNPGMNEIVFPAAILQPPFFDADADDAANYGGIGAVIGHEIGHGFDDQGAKYDGDGNLVDWWTDDDRTEFGARTQALIEQYEAYVPRAWPTAMATMSMAPSPSGRTSAIWADCRSRCWPTSCRWAVGTRR
;
A
#
# COMPACT_ATOMS: atom_id res chain seq x y z
N MET A 1 -9.18 -21.93 -8.93
CA MET A 1 -8.10 -21.19 -8.28
C MET A 1 -8.02 -21.68 -6.85
N ASP A 2 -6.82 -21.91 -6.34
CA ASP A 2 -6.62 -22.23 -4.93
C ASP A 2 -6.57 -20.91 -4.16
N ARG A 3 -7.43 -20.75 -3.14
CA ARG A 3 -7.49 -19.52 -2.33
C ARG A 3 -6.67 -19.62 -1.04
N ASP A 4 -6.02 -20.75 -0.80
CA ASP A 4 -5.17 -20.98 0.35
C ASP A 4 -3.66 -20.85 -0.01
N GLU A 5 -3.33 -20.62 -1.29
CA GLU A 5 -1.95 -20.48 -1.76
C GLU A 5 -1.37 -19.10 -1.45
N TRP A 6 -0.15 -19.07 -0.91
CA TRP A 6 0.60 -17.83 -0.66
C TRP A 6 1.79 -17.70 -1.62
N PHE A 7 2.01 -16.49 -2.14
CA PHE A 7 3.11 -16.20 -3.06
C PHE A 7 4.43 -15.85 -2.35
N MET A 8 4.41 -15.77 -1.02
CA MET A 8 5.60 -15.52 -0.21
C MET A 8 5.73 -16.55 0.91
N THR A 9 6.98 -16.92 1.19
CA THR A 9 7.29 -17.77 2.33
C THR A 9 7.19 -16.99 3.65
N PRO A 10 6.85 -17.62 4.78
CA PRO A 10 6.73 -16.93 6.07
C PRO A 10 7.98 -16.17 6.53
N GLN A 11 9.18 -16.61 6.10
CA GLN A 11 10.46 -15.98 6.42
C GLN A 11 10.80 -14.73 5.58
N THR A 12 9.98 -14.39 4.59
CA THR A 12 10.22 -13.22 3.74
C THR A 12 9.88 -11.95 4.51
N VAL A 13 10.82 -11.01 4.61
CA VAL A 13 10.56 -9.68 5.19
C VAL A 13 10.02 -8.77 4.09
N ASN A 14 8.74 -8.92 3.79
CA ASN A 14 8.01 -8.10 2.81
C ASN A 14 6.49 -8.19 3.08
N ALA A 15 5.67 -7.52 2.28
CA ALA A 15 4.23 -7.68 2.21
C ALA A 15 3.77 -7.60 0.74
N TYR A 16 2.53 -8.01 0.46
CA TYR A 16 1.96 -7.85 -0.88
C TYR A 16 0.44 -7.76 -0.88
N TYR A 17 -0.08 -7.18 -1.96
CA TYR A 17 -1.47 -7.25 -2.41
C TYR A 17 -1.60 -8.10 -3.68
N ASN A 18 -2.64 -8.93 -3.75
CA ASN A 18 -2.98 -9.69 -4.95
C ASN A 18 -4.40 -9.33 -5.43
N PRO A 19 -4.52 -8.64 -6.59
CA PRO A 19 -5.81 -8.15 -7.09
C PRO A 19 -6.77 -9.28 -7.50
N GLY A 20 -6.26 -10.39 -8.04
CA GLY A 20 -7.13 -11.48 -8.51
C GLY A 20 -7.83 -12.24 -7.39
N MET A 21 -7.36 -12.07 -6.15
CA MET A 21 -7.91 -12.71 -4.95
C MET A 21 -8.45 -11.69 -3.94
N ASN A 22 -8.22 -10.40 -4.22
CA ASN A 22 -8.45 -9.27 -3.32
C ASN A 22 -7.94 -9.55 -1.89
N GLU A 23 -6.67 -9.94 -1.81
CA GLU A 23 -6.02 -10.33 -0.55
C GLU A 23 -4.78 -9.48 -0.27
N ILE A 24 -4.54 -9.22 1.02
CA ILE A 24 -3.29 -8.65 1.54
C ILE A 24 -2.62 -9.69 2.43
N VAL A 25 -1.32 -9.86 2.28
CA VAL A 25 -0.56 -10.89 3.02
C VAL A 25 0.66 -10.29 3.69
N PHE A 26 0.80 -10.59 4.99
CA PHE A 26 1.92 -10.20 5.83
C PHE A 26 2.62 -11.45 6.36
N PRO A 27 3.69 -11.92 5.70
CA PRO A 27 4.56 -12.99 6.20
C PRO A 27 5.02 -12.73 7.64
N ALA A 28 5.20 -13.80 8.43
CA ALA A 28 5.55 -13.69 9.85
C ALA A 28 6.82 -12.86 10.11
N ALA A 29 7.79 -12.90 9.19
CA ALA A 29 9.05 -12.17 9.34
C ALA A 29 8.95 -10.64 9.17
N ILE A 30 7.84 -10.08 8.68
CA ILE A 30 7.65 -8.61 8.73
C ILE A 30 7.08 -8.13 10.06
N LEU A 31 6.48 -9.02 10.86
CA LEU A 31 5.83 -8.72 12.15
C LEU A 31 6.85 -8.70 13.30
N GLN A 32 7.93 -7.95 13.12
CA GLN A 32 9.00 -7.77 14.10
C GLN A 32 9.48 -6.31 14.12
N PRO A 33 10.23 -5.87 15.14
CA PRO A 33 10.80 -4.53 15.18
C PRO A 33 11.67 -4.26 13.94
N PRO A 34 11.63 -3.04 13.36
CA PRO A 34 10.94 -1.85 13.84
C PRO A 34 9.47 -1.71 13.39
N PHE A 35 8.91 -2.70 12.67
CA PHE A 35 7.56 -2.60 12.12
C PHE A 35 6.49 -2.88 13.17
N PHE A 36 6.68 -3.94 13.97
CA PHE A 36 5.73 -4.33 15.01
C PHE A 36 6.44 -4.80 16.27
N ASP A 37 6.00 -4.29 17.41
CA ASP A 37 6.39 -4.75 18.74
C ASP A 37 5.17 -4.70 19.66
N ALA A 38 4.80 -5.83 20.25
CA ALA A 38 3.63 -5.94 21.12
C ALA A 38 3.78 -5.16 22.43
N ASP A 39 5.00 -4.86 22.85
CA ASP A 39 5.30 -4.13 24.09
C ASP A 39 5.62 -2.63 23.83
N ALA A 40 5.67 -2.20 22.55
CA ALA A 40 5.92 -0.80 22.19
C ALA A 40 4.65 0.07 22.24
N ASP A 41 4.86 1.39 22.22
CA ASP A 41 3.77 2.35 22.07
C ASP A 41 3.02 2.14 20.74
N ASP A 42 1.68 2.16 20.80
CA ASP A 42 0.82 1.94 19.64
C ASP A 42 1.17 2.88 18.47
N ALA A 43 1.59 4.12 18.74
CA ALA A 43 1.95 5.07 17.68
C ALA A 43 3.17 4.59 16.86
N ALA A 44 4.09 3.85 17.48
CA ALA A 44 5.20 3.22 16.77
C ALA A 44 4.68 2.11 15.84
N ASN A 45 3.77 1.26 16.33
CA ASN A 45 3.15 0.20 15.53
C ASN A 45 2.30 0.76 14.38
N TYR A 46 1.50 1.81 14.63
CA TYR A 46 0.73 2.48 13.59
C TYR A 46 1.63 3.14 12.53
N GLY A 47 2.78 3.69 12.94
CA GLY A 47 3.76 4.26 12.02
C GLY A 47 4.58 3.22 11.24
N GLY A 48 4.82 2.06 11.85
CA GLY A 48 5.51 0.93 11.26
C GLY A 48 4.54 0.04 10.48
N ILE A 49 4.09 -1.05 11.08
CA ILE A 49 3.24 -2.05 10.42
C ILE A 49 1.89 -1.47 9.98
N GLY A 50 1.33 -0.49 10.69
CA GLY A 50 0.09 0.17 10.29
C GLY A 50 0.21 0.88 8.94
N ALA A 51 1.34 1.55 8.69
CA ALA A 51 1.62 2.18 7.40
C ALA A 51 1.81 1.14 6.29
N VAL A 52 2.46 -0.01 6.58
CA VAL A 52 2.61 -1.12 5.63
C VAL A 52 1.24 -1.72 5.29
N ILE A 53 0.37 -1.94 6.30
CA ILE A 53 -0.99 -2.43 6.06
C ILE A 53 -1.78 -1.46 5.17
N GLY A 54 -1.70 -0.16 5.47
CA GLY A 54 -2.33 0.87 4.64
C GLY A 54 -1.80 0.90 3.21
N HIS A 55 -0.50 0.66 3.03
CA HIS A 55 0.13 0.55 1.71
C HIS A 55 -0.45 -0.61 0.89
N GLU A 56 -0.54 -1.81 1.49
CA GLU A 56 -1.09 -2.99 0.78
C GLU A 56 -2.58 -2.84 0.47
N ILE A 57 -3.37 -2.23 1.37
CA ILE A 57 -4.76 -1.88 1.07
C ILE A 57 -4.83 -0.88 -0.10
N GLY A 58 -3.91 0.10 -0.11
CA GLY A 58 -3.82 1.10 -1.16
C GLY A 58 -3.59 0.51 -2.55
N HIS A 59 -2.90 -0.64 -2.64
CA HIS A 59 -2.73 -1.35 -3.92
C HIS A 59 -4.04 -1.87 -4.52
N GLY A 60 -5.09 -2.08 -3.72
CA GLY A 60 -6.44 -2.37 -4.24
C GLY A 60 -7.09 -1.19 -4.98
N PHE A 61 -6.58 0.02 -4.77
CA PHE A 61 -7.13 1.26 -5.33
C PHE A 61 -6.10 2.04 -6.15
N ASP A 62 -4.99 1.40 -6.51
CA ASP A 62 -4.01 1.99 -7.38
C ASP A 62 -4.45 1.93 -8.86
N ASP A 63 -3.65 2.47 -9.78
CA ASP A 63 -4.02 2.55 -11.20
C ASP A 63 -4.30 1.19 -11.86
N GLN A 64 -3.84 0.08 -11.26
CA GLN A 64 -4.10 -1.28 -11.71
C GLN A 64 -5.14 -1.98 -10.83
N GLY A 65 -5.05 -1.84 -9.51
CA GLY A 65 -5.98 -2.42 -8.55
C GLY A 65 -7.40 -1.91 -8.72
N ALA A 66 -7.57 -0.61 -9.00
CA ALA A 66 -8.90 0.01 -9.18
C ALA A 66 -9.70 -0.53 -10.38
N LYS A 67 -9.08 -1.34 -11.25
CA LYS A 67 -9.75 -2.01 -12.38
C LYS A 67 -10.39 -3.35 -11.99
N TYR A 68 -10.11 -3.83 -10.77
CA TYR A 68 -10.67 -5.05 -10.23
C TYR A 68 -11.78 -4.73 -9.24
N ASP A 69 -12.87 -5.48 -9.29
CA ASP A 69 -13.92 -5.41 -8.27
C ASP A 69 -13.52 -6.16 -6.98
N GLY A 70 -14.40 -6.15 -5.97
CA GLY A 70 -14.13 -6.78 -4.67
C GLY A 70 -13.96 -8.30 -4.71
N ASP A 71 -14.33 -8.96 -5.81
CA ASP A 71 -14.19 -10.39 -6.04
C ASP A 71 -12.96 -10.72 -6.90
N GLY A 72 -12.18 -9.70 -7.32
CA GLY A 72 -10.99 -9.86 -8.13
C GLY A 72 -11.26 -10.00 -9.63
N ASN A 73 -12.43 -9.57 -10.11
CA ASN A 73 -12.76 -9.58 -11.54
C ASN A 73 -12.39 -8.24 -12.19
N LEU A 74 -11.84 -8.28 -13.41
CA LEU A 74 -11.57 -7.10 -14.21
C LEU A 74 -12.88 -6.49 -14.74
N VAL A 75 -13.48 -5.59 -13.96
CA VAL A 75 -14.76 -4.95 -14.24
C VAL A 75 -14.64 -3.47 -13.97
N ASP A 76 -15.19 -2.66 -14.88
CA ASP A 76 -15.34 -1.25 -14.60
C ASP A 76 -16.52 -1.01 -13.64
N TRP A 77 -16.20 -0.74 -12.37
CA TRP A 77 -17.17 -0.46 -11.32
C TRP A 77 -17.24 1.04 -10.96
N TRP A 78 -16.52 1.88 -11.69
CA TRP A 78 -16.50 3.32 -11.47
C TRP A 78 -17.60 4.02 -12.26
N THR A 79 -18.06 5.16 -11.76
CA THR A 79 -18.74 6.13 -12.61
C THR A 79 -17.71 6.94 -13.40
N ASP A 80 -18.11 7.52 -14.55
CA ASP A 80 -17.21 8.36 -15.36
C ASP A 80 -16.70 9.59 -14.57
N ASP A 81 -17.55 10.16 -13.72
CA ASP A 81 -17.20 11.30 -12.86
C ASP A 81 -16.13 10.91 -11.83
N ASP A 82 -16.33 9.79 -11.12
CA ASP A 82 -15.37 9.32 -10.10
C ASP A 82 -14.02 8.94 -10.73
N ARG A 83 -14.04 8.32 -11.92
CA ARG A 83 -12.81 7.99 -12.66
C ARG A 83 -12.04 9.24 -13.07
N THR A 84 -12.75 10.28 -13.50
CA THR A 84 -12.13 11.55 -13.91
C THR A 84 -11.45 12.23 -12.71
N GLU A 85 -12.13 12.30 -11.56
CA GLU A 85 -11.57 12.88 -10.33
C GLU A 85 -10.40 12.05 -9.78
N PHE A 86 -10.49 10.72 -9.82
CA PHE A 86 -9.40 9.82 -9.43
C PHE A 86 -8.15 10.04 -10.31
N GLY A 87 -8.33 10.17 -11.62
CA GLY A 87 -7.26 10.46 -12.56
C GLY A 87 -6.59 11.82 -12.28
N ALA A 88 -7.38 12.86 -12.01
CA ALA A 88 -6.87 14.19 -11.70
C ALA A 88 -5.99 14.20 -10.43
N ARG A 89 -6.43 13.53 -9.37
CA ARG A 89 -5.65 13.41 -8.11
C ARG A 89 -4.39 12.58 -8.28
N THR A 90 -4.47 11.49 -9.04
CA THR A 90 -3.32 10.66 -9.37
C THR A 90 -2.26 11.47 -10.13
N GLN A 91 -2.68 12.27 -11.11
CA GLN A 91 -1.79 13.13 -11.89
C GLN A 91 -1.07 14.16 -11.02
N ALA A 92 -1.78 14.83 -10.10
CA ALA A 92 -1.17 15.79 -9.18
C ALA A 92 -0.07 15.16 -8.31
N LEU A 93 -0.27 13.91 -7.88
CA LEU A 93 0.73 13.19 -7.10
C LEU A 93 1.94 12.76 -7.94
N ILE A 94 1.72 12.38 -9.20
CA ILE A 94 2.81 12.11 -10.15
C ILE A 94 3.69 13.35 -10.28
N GLU A 95 3.08 14.50 -10.56
CA GLU A 95 3.80 15.77 -10.72
C GLU A 95 4.58 16.17 -9.47
N GLN A 96 4.00 15.96 -8.28
CA GLN A 96 4.69 16.22 -7.02
C GLN A 96 5.98 15.40 -6.89
N TYR A 97 5.93 14.09 -7.16
CA TYR A 97 7.08 13.19 -6.99
C TYR A 97 8.11 13.34 -8.11
N GLU A 98 7.70 13.73 -9.32
CA GLU A 98 8.61 14.03 -10.42
C GLU A 98 9.54 15.21 -10.11
N ALA A 99 9.14 16.11 -9.22
CA ALA A 99 9.97 17.23 -8.77
C ALA A 99 11.05 16.83 -7.75
N TYR A 100 11.02 15.60 -7.22
CA TYR A 100 11.98 15.16 -6.18
C TYR A 100 13.15 14.39 -6.77
N VAL A 101 14.36 14.75 -6.31
CA VAL A 101 15.60 14.02 -6.61
C VAL A 101 16.24 13.59 -5.30
N PRO A 102 16.64 12.32 -5.14
CA PRO A 102 17.32 11.85 -3.95
C PRO A 102 18.63 12.61 -3.73
N ARG A 103 18.81 13.12 -2.50
CA ARG A 103 19.97 13.93 -2.10
C ARG A 103 21.31 13.21 -2.29
N ALA A 104 21.31 11.88 -2.26
CA ALA A 104 22.50 11.04 -2.41
C ALA A 104 22.93 10.82 -3.87
N TRP A 105 22.14 11.28 -4.85
CA TRP A 105 22.46 11.07 -6.25
C TRP A 105 23.36 12.19 -6.78
N PRO A 106 24.39 11.88 -7.59
CA PRO A 106 25.13 12.90 -8.31
C PRO A 106 24.18 13.68 -9.21
N THR A 107 24.32 15.01 -9.27
CA THR A 107 23.46 15.90 -10.05
C THR A 107 23.29 15.48 -11.52
N ALA A 108 24.25 14.74 -12.07
CA ALA A 108 24.23 14.20 -13.43
C ALA A 108 23.30 12.99 -13.66
N MET A 109 22.76 12.36 -12.60
CA MET A 109 21.82 11.22 -12.69
C MET A 109 20.37 11.60 -12.32
N ALA A 110 20.09 12.88 -12.13
CA ALA A 110 18.80 13.41 -11.66
C ALA A 110 17.59 13.13 -12.59
N THR A 111 17.78 12.45 -13.71
CA THR A 111 16.72 12.07 -14.66
C THR A 111 16.14 10.67 -14.43
N MET A 112 16.69 9.85 -13.53
CA MET A 112 16.01 8.63 -13.10
C MET A 112 15.05 8.99 -11.96
N SER A 113 13.80 9.25 -12.33
CA SER A 113 12.75 9.59 -11.38
C SER A 113 12.68 8.55 -10.25
N MET A 114 12.78 9.03 -9.01
CA MET A 114 12.60 8.24 -7.78
C MET A 114 11.13 7.87 -7.55
N ALA A 115 10.27 8.29 -8.46
CA ALA A 115 8.86 8.13 -8.36
C ALA A 115 8.57 6.62 -8.49
N PRO A 116 7.98 5.96 -7.46
CA PRO A 116 7.57 4.56 -7.57
C PRO A 116 6.66 4.40 -8.79
N SER A 117 6.44 3.19 -9.33
CA SER A 117 5.44 3.03 -10.41
C SER A 117 4.14 3.78 -10.06
N PRO A 118 3.34 4.22 -11.04
CA PRO A 118 2.03 4.84 -10.76
C PRO A 118 1.25 4.14 -9.63
N SER A 119 1.38 2.81 -9.55
CA SER A 119 0.87 1.95 -8.48
C SER A 119 1.44 2.23 -7.08
N GLY A 120 2.77 2.29 -6.94
CA GLY A 120 3.41 2.63 -5.66
C GLY A 120 3.25 4.09 -5.24
N ARG A 121 2.88 4.99 -6.16
CA ARG A 121 2.54 6.39 -5.85
C ARG A 121 1.14 6.51 -5.28
N THR A 122 0.16 5.84 -5.88
CA THR A 122 -1.23 5.86 -5.40
C THR A 122 -1.40 5.13 -4.07
N SER A 123 -0.66 4.04 -3.80
CA SER A 123 -0.64 3.43 -2.46
C SER A 123 0.01 4.31 -1.38
N ALA A 124 0.81 5.32 -1.76
CA ALA A 124 1.34 6.33 -0.82
C ALA A 124 0.29 7.37 -0.37
N ILE A 125 -0.84 7.53 -1.10
CA ILE A 125 -1.95 8.43 -0.73
C ILE A 125 -2.50 8.07 0.67
N TRP A 126 -2.52 6.79 1.00
CA TRP A 126 -3.07 6.30 2.26
C TRP A 126 -2.08 6.36 3.43
N ALA A 127 -0.77 6.33 3.15
CA ALA A 127 0.26 6.59 4.14
C ALA A 127 0.31 8.09 4.54
N ASP A 128 0.01 9.00 3.61
CA ASP A 128 -0.10 10.45 3.87
C ASP A 128 -1.39 10.86 4.61
N CYS A 129 -2.36 9.93 4.73
CA CYS A 129 -3.56 10.08 5.59
C CYS A 129 -3.25 10.15 7.10
N ARG A 130 -1.97 10.21 7.49
CA ARG A 130 -1.48 10.51 8.85
C ARG A 130 -1.97 11.86 9.38
N SER A 131 -2.51 12.73 8.54
CA SER A 131 -2.87 14.08 8.93
C SER A 131 -4.33 14.31 9.33
N ARG A 132 -5.34 13.49 8.94
CA ARG A 132 -6.75 13.85 9.21
C ARG A 132 -7.82 12.79 9.55
N CYS A 133 -7.70 11.49 9.25
CA CYS A 133 -8.91 10.62 9.31
C CYS A 133 -8.72 9.13 9.67
N TRP A 134 -8.06 8.77 10.78
CA TRP A 134 -8.22 7.40 11.31
C TRP A 134 -9.22 7.37 12.49
N PRO A 135 -10.41 6.74 12.34
CA PRO A 135 -11.32 6.51 13.45
C PRO A 135 -10.77 5.41 14.38
N THR A 136 -10.84 5.68 15.68
CA THR A 136 -10.25 4.98 16.83
C THR A 136 -10.82 3.58 17.14
N SER A 137 -11.31 2.81 16.17
CA SER A 137 -12.03 1.55 16.47
C SER A 137 -11.79 0.36 15.53
N CYS A 138 -10.62 0.26 14.90
CA CYS A 138 -10.20 -0.98 14.24
C CYS A 138 -9.46 -1.90 15.22
N ARG A 139 -10.18 -2.80 15.89
CA ARG A 139 -9.61 -3.90 16.68
C ARG A 139 -9.48 -5.13 15.76
N TRP A 140 -8.27 -5.39 15.25
CA TRP A 140 -7.98 -6.56 14.40
C TRP A 140 -7.31 -7.68 15.21
N ALA A 141 -7.87 -8.88 15.10
CA ALA A 141 -7.33 -10.08 15.74
C ALA A 141 -6.19 -10.65 14.88
N VAL A 142 -4.97 -10.65 15.42
CA VAL A 142 -3.85 -11.41 14.87
C VAL A 142 -4.10 -12.89 15.15
N GLY A 143 -4.61 -13.60 14.14
CA GLY A 143 -4.80 -15.05 14.21
C GLY A 143 -3.49 -15.78 13.88
N THR A 144 -2.77 -16.25 14.90
CA THR A 144 -1.74 -17.28 14.70
C THR A 144 -2.44 -18.64 14.73
N ARG A 145 -2.50 -19.34 13.58
CA ARG A 145 -2.81 -20.78 13.59
C ARG A 145 -1.49 -21.55 13.58
N ARG A 146 -1.40 -22.48 14.55
CA ARG A 146 -0.39 -23.53 14.61
C ARG A 146 -0.59 -24.55 13.50
#